data_AF-A0A6B0ZFI3-F1
#
_entry.id   AF-A0A6B0ZFI3-F1
#
_cell.length_a   1.000
_cell.length_b   1.000
_cell.length_c   1.000
_cell.angle_alpha   90.00
_cell.angle_beta   90.00
_cell.angle_gamma   90.00
#
_symmetry.space_group_name_H-M   'P 1'
#
loop_
_entity.id
_entity.type
_entity.pdbx_description
1 polymer ?
#
loop_
_entity_poly.entity_id
_entity_poly.type
_entity_poly.pdbx_seq_one_letter_code
_entity_poly.pdbx_strand_id
1 'polypeptide(L)'
;MHPDPLLLNLTYHALNLPDGGAVLVTKTGARTPVDPPAGGGLAMIGLRCPPETLAVAGTTRCETRRPHGRMRSGALAWSVDRVSGSLALFREQGADDVEILSTVAGTLLDGGLRALGRPTPPCASPAVWFPDGVFLQRVSRLLGQGAGSCTRRRLTWDSVSRLYPLNASGKPLSACVVRHLRQDFHERNTWSSLRCGVVEQPVSAPAILPGLTPAVASWLDDGSFARWVLSRISEAPRTLEWLRERVDDCLANGLSVALGDVIGPAGAAR
;
A
#
# COMPACT_ATOMS: atom_id res chain seq x y z
N MET A 1 -23.04 -5.63 -15.93
CA MET A 1 -23.54 -4.57 -15.02
C MET A 1 -23.15 -3.24 -15.66
N HIS A 2 -24.11 -2.39 -16.06
CA HIS A 2 -23.76 -1.10 -16.64
C HIS A 2 -23.16 -0.18 -15.55
N PRO A 3 -22.05 0.53 -15.83
CA PRO A 3 -21.46 1.44 -14.86
C PRO A 3 -22.42 2.59 -14.53
N ASP A 4 -22.43 3.03 -13.27
CA ASP A 4 -23.21 4.19 -12.84
C ASP A 4 -22.84 5.42 -13.70
N PRO A 5 -23.80 6.05 -14.40
CA PRO A 5 -23.54 7.21 -15.25
C PRO A 5 -22.85 8.38 -14.54
N LEU A 6 -23.16 8.61 -13.26
CA LEU A 6 -22.54 9.67 -12.46
C LEU A 6 -21.05 9.38 -12.27
N LEU A 7 -20.72 8.17 -11.82
CA LEU A 7 -19.33 7.76 -11.60
C LEU A 7 -18.55 7.72 -12.91
N LEU A 8 -19.16 7.21 -13.99
CA LEU A 8 -18.55 7.20 -15.31
C LEU A 8 -18.17 8.61 -15.76
N ASN A 9 -19.12 9.54 -15.72
CA ASN A 9 -18.89 10.91 -16.12
C ASN A 9 -17.82 11.61 -15.26
N LEU A 10 -17.88 11.42 -13.94
CA LEU A 10 -16.92 12.01 -13.01
C LEU A 10 -15.50 11.45 -13.21
N THR A 11 -15.38 10.16 -13.51
CA THR A 11 -14.08 9.51 -13.77
C THR A 11 -13.47 9.99 -15.08
N TYR A 12 -14.29 10.17 -16.13
CA TYR A 12 -13.83 10.79 -17.38
C TYR A 12 -13.35 12.23 -17.17
N HIS A 13 -14.06 13.01 -16.35
CA HIS A 13 -13.61 14.34 -15.99
C HIS A 13 -12.26 14.30 -15.26
N ALA A 14 -12.09 13.37 -14.32
CA ALA A 14 -10.84 13.22 -13.58
C ALA A 14 -9.64 12.88 -14.47
N LEU A 15 -9.80 12.14 -15.58
CA LEU A 15 -8.71 11.86 -16.52
C LEU A 15 -8.04 13.13 -17.08
N ASN A 16 -8.78 14.24 -17.13
CA ASN A 16 -8.29 15.51 -17.68
C ASN A 16 -7.77 16.49 -16.61
N LEU A 17 -7.75 16.08 -15.34
CA LEU A 17 -7.15 16.85 -14.26
C LEU A 17 -5.61 16.72 -14.29
N PRO A 18 -4.88 17.67 -13.68
CA PRO A 18 -3.46 17.48 -13.40
C PRO A 18 -3.23 16.22 -12.55
N ASP A 19 -2.04 15.62 -12.67
CA ASP A 19 -1.65 14.46 -11.89
C ASP A 19 -1.80 14.72 -10.38
N GLY A 20 -2.47 13.81 -9.67
CA GLY A 20 -2.80 13.95 -8.27
C GLY A 20 -4.01 14.85 -7.98
N GLY A 21 -4.60 15.48 -8.99
CA GLY A 21 -5.81 16.30 -8.85
C GLY A 21 -7.07 15.48 -8.56
N ALA A 22 -8.09 16.16 -8.05
CA ALA A 22 -9.39 15.57 -7.77
C ALA A 22 -10.55 16.47 -8.16
N VAL A 23 -11.76 15.90 -8.19
CA VAL A 23 -13.02 16.60 -8.40
C VAL A 23 -14.08 16.04 -7.47
N LEU A 24 -14.83 16.93 -6.83
CA LEU A 24 -15.95 16.61 -5.97
C LEU A 24 -17.24 16.95 -6.73
N VAL A 25 -18.29 16.14 -6.58
CA VAL A 25 -19.63 16.46 -7.10
C VAL A 25 -20.64 16.47 -5.97
N THR A 26 -21.46 17.52 -5.90
CA THR A 26 -22.50 17.68 -4.87
C THR A 26 -23.86 17.17 -5.34
N LYS A 27 -24.83 17.13 -4.43
CA LYS A 27 -26.24 16.82 -4.73
C LYS A 27 -26.88 17.71 -5.80
N THR A 28 -26.40 18.94 -5.96
CA THR A 28 -26.89 19.87 -6.99
C THR A 28 -26.23 19.64 -8.35
N GLY A 29 -25.29 18.69 -8.45
CA GLY A 29 -24.49 18.46 -9.65
C GLY A 29 -23.30 19.42 -9.79
N ALA A 30 -23.11 20.35 -8.85
CA ALA A 30 -21.98 21.27 -8.86
C ALA A 30 -20.66 20.50 -8.70
N ARG A 31 -19.67 20.84 -9.52
CA ARG A 31 -18.34 20.22 -9.53
C ARG A 31 -17.31 21.19 -9.00
N THR A 32 -16.49 20.71 -8.07
CA THR A 32 -15.41 21.50 -7.48
C THR A 32 -14.09 20.78 -7.74
N PRO A 33 -13.19 21.32 -8.58
CA PRO A 33 -11.85 20.76 -8.71
C PRO A 33 -11.04 21.03 -7.44
N VAL A 34 -10.12 20.12 -7.14
CA VAL A 34 -9.17 20.22 -6.04
C VAL A 34 -7.78 19.98 -6.62
N ASP A 35 -6.91 20.98 -6.47
CA ASP A 35 -5.55 20.92 -6.98
C ASP A 35 -4.68 19.95 -6.15
N PRO A 36 -3.68 19.32 -6.77
CA PRO A 36 -2.72 18.49 -6.04
C PRO A 36 -1.89 19.35 -5.05
N PRO A 37 -1.48 18.79 -3.90
CA PRO A 37 -0.64 19.49 -2.95
C PRO A 37 0.73 19.83 -3.53
N ALA A 38 1.27 20.99 -3.11
CA ALA A 38 2.63 21.40 -3.47
C ALA A 38 3.65 20.39 -2.95
N GLY A 39 4.39 19.73 -3.86
CA GLY A 39 5.33 18.66 -3.54
C GLY A 39 4.96 17.28 -4.09
N GLY A 40 3.80 17.16 -4.75
CA GLY A 40 3.32 15.90 -5.32
C GLY A 40 2.57 15.05 -4.30
N GLY A 41 1.54 14.33 -4.77
CA GLY A 41 0.63 13.57 -3.92
C GLY A 41 -0.80 13.66 -4.42
N LEU A 42 -1.70 12.94 -3.76
CA LEU A 42 -3.12 12.93 -4.13
C LEU A 42 -3.86 14.00 -3.31
N ALA A 43 -4.59 14.89 -4.00
CA ALA A 43 -5.43 15.94 -3.42
C ALA A 43 -6.44 15.42 -2.37
N MET A 44 -6.79 14.14 -2.45
CA MET A 44 -7.78 13.50 -1.60
C MET A 44 -7.28 13.17 -0.19
N ILE A 45 -5.96 13.12 0.03
CA ILE A 45 -5.40 12.75 1.33
C ILE A 45 -5.56 13.91 2.32
N GLY A 46 -6.19 13.63 3.47
CA GLY A 46 -6.47 14.64 4.49
C GLY A 46 -7.76 15.43 4.26
N LEU A 47 -8.39 15.31 3.09
CA LEU A 47 -9.65 15.99 2.78
C LEU A 47 -10.81 15.40 3.60
N ARG A 48 -11.75 16.25 4.03
CA ARG A 48 -13.05 15.83 4.57
C ARG A 48 -14.14 16.57 3.81
N CYS A 49 -14.85 15.82 2.97
CA CYS A 49 -15.89 16.37 2.12
C CYS A 49 -17.16 16.64 2.94
N PRO A 50 -17.83 17.78 2.70
CA PRO A 50 -19.11 18.07 3.30
C PRO A 50 -20.18 16.99 3.00
N PRO A 51 -21.19 16.80 3.88
CA PRO A 51 -22.24 15.78 3.73
C PRO A 51 -23.01 15.82 2.39
N GLU A 52 -23.09 16.98 1.75
CA GLU A 52 -23.74 17.19 0.45
C GLU A 52 -22.92 16.72 -0.75
N THR A 53 -21.63 16.39 -0.57
CA THR A 53 -20.79 15.81 -1.63
C THR A 53 -21.27 14.39 -1.92
N LEU A 54 -21.78 14.10 -3.12
CA LEU A 54 -22.29 12.78 -3.49
C LEU A 54 -21.17 11.79 -3.86
N ALA A 55 -20.21 12.28 -4.63
CA ALA A 55 -19.13 11.47 -5.15
C ALA A 55 -17.86 12.30 -5.32
N VAL A 56 -16.74 11.61 -5.40
CA VAL A 56 -15.42 12.19 -5.62
C VAL A 56 -14.71 11.36 -6.67
N ALA A 57 -13.85 12.01 -7.44
CA ALA A 57 -12.94 11.34 -8.34
C ALA A 57 -11.54 11.93 -8.26
N GLY A 58 -10.54 11.12 -8.53
CA GLY A 58 -9.15 11.53 -8.56
C GLY A 58 -8.43 10.95 -9.77
N THR A 59 -7.28 11.52 -10.08
CA THR A 59 -6.37 10.95 -11.09
C THR A 59 -4.96 10.81 -10.54
N THR A 60 -4.26 9.81 -11.05
CA THR A 60 -2.85 9.58 -10.77
C THR A 60 -2.18 8.99 -12.00
N ARG A 61 -0.95 9.40 -12.27
CA ARG A 61 -0.09 8.70 -13.21
C ARG A 61 0.30 7.35 -12.65
N CYS A 62 0.26 6.34 -13.49
CA CYS A 62 0.65 5.00 -13.10
C CYS A 62 1.27 4.24 -14.26
N GLU A 63 1.93 3.14 -13.90
CA GLU A 63 2.31 2.10 -14.85
C GLU A 63 1.50 0.85 -14.55
N THR A 64 0.94 0.24 -15.59
CA THR A 64 0.20 -1.02 -15.49
C THR A 64 0.93 -2.11 -16.26
N ARG A 65 0.83 -3.35 -15.77
CA ARG A 65 1.41 -4.54 -16.39
C ARG A 65 0.30 -5.38 -17.00
N ARG A 66 0.37 -5.66 -18.30
CA ARG A 66 -0.53 -6.63 -18.94
C ARG A 66 -0.21 -8.06 -18.48
N PRO A 67 -1.15 -9.03 -18.65
CA PRO A 67 -0.87 -10.45 -18.43
C PRO A 67 0.36 -10.98 -19.19
N HIS A 68 0.76 -10.34 -20.28
CA HIS A 68 1.94 -10.71 -21.09
C HIS A 68 3.21 -9.95 -20.68
N GLY A 69 3.20 -9.28 -19.53
CA GLY A 69 4.39 -8.70 -18.91
C GLY A 69 4.83 -7.32 -19.41
N ARG A 70 4.27 -6.80 -20.52
CA ARG A 70 4.58 -5.46 -21.04
C ARG A 70 3.99 -4.38 -20.12
N MET A 71 4.84 -3.43 -19.75
CA MET A 71 4.48 -2.24 -18.97
C MET A 71 3.87 -1.17 -19.91
N ARG A 72 2.84 -0.48 -19.44
CA ARG A 72 2.21 0.67 -20.10
C ARG A 72 2.15 1.82 -19.12
N SER A 73 2.60 3.00 -19.53
CA SER A 73 2.48 4.22 -18.74
C SER A 73 1.19 4.95 -19.14
N GLY A 74 0.48 5.51 -18.17
CA GLY A 74 -0.78 6.18 -18.44
C GLY A 74 -1.34 6.94 -17.24
N ALA A 75 -2.59 7.36 -17.37
CA ALA A 75 -3.37 7.98 -16.30
C ALA A 75 -4.43 7.00 -15.82
N LEU A 76 -4.48 6.76 -14.51
CA LEU A 76 -5.57 6.10 -13.84
C LEU A 76 -6.49 7.18 -13.25
N ALA A 77 -7.74 7.18 -13.66
CA ALA A 77 -8.79 7.91 -12.99
C ALA A 77 -9.69 6.95 -12.22
N TRP A 78 -10.18 7.40 -11.08
CA TRP A 78 -11.04 6.62 -10.21
C TRP A 78 -12.12 7.49 -9.60
N SER A 79 -13.28 6.92 -9.31
CA SER A 79 -14.35 7.60 -8.57
C SER A 79 -15.02 6.69 -7.55
N VAL A 80 -15.58 7.32 -6.53
CA VAL A 80 -16.40 6.68 -5.49
C VAL A 80 -17.58 7.56 -5.12
N ASP A 81 -18.69 6.95 -4.76
CA ASP A 81 -19.84 7.64 -4.17
C ASP A 81 -19.96 7.40 -2.65
N ARG A 82 -20.93 8.09 -2.04
CA ARG A 82 -21.26 7.93 -0.63
C ARG A 82 -21.96 6.60 -0.27
N VAL A 83 -22.43 5.83 -1.24
CA VAL A 83 -23.29 4.65 -1.03
C VAL A 83 -22.50 3.34 -1.17
N SER A 84 -22.07 2.98 -2.37
CA SER A 84 -21.35 1.73 -2.66
C SER A 84 -20.67 1.70 -4.03
N GLY A 85 -20.95 2.64 -4.91
CA GLY A 85 -20.38 2.66 -6.25
C GLY A 85 -18.91 3.08 -6.23
N SER A 86 -18.13 2.36 -7.02
CA SER A 86 -16.76 2.73 -7.38
C SER A 86 -16.50 2.38 -8.84
N LEU A 87 -15.63 3.14 -9.49
CA LEU A 87 -15.25 2.93 -10.88
C LEU A 87 -13.80 3.33 -11.10
N ALA A 88 -13.10 2.64 -12.00
CA ALA A 88 -11.82 3.08 -12.54
C ALA A 88 -11.84 3.13 -14.07
N LEU A 89 -11.08 4.09 -14.60
CA LEU A 89 -10.74 4.20 -16.00
C LEU A 89 -9.21 4.32 -16.12
N PHE A 90 -8.63 3.63 -17.09
CA PHE A 90 -7.22 3.77 -17.45
C PHE A 90 -7.09 4.29 -18.88
N ARG A 91 -6.27 5.32 -19.07
CA ARG A 91 -5.90 5.88 -20.38
C ARG A 91 -4.40 5.77 -20.57
N GLU A 92 -3.96 5.02 -21.58
CA GLU A 92 -2.54 4.92 -21.92
C GLU A 92 -2.01 6.23 -22.50
N GLN A 93 -0.74 6.52 -22.24
CA GLN A 93 -0.08 7.69 -22.77
C GLN A 93 -0.01 7.63 -24.31
N GLY A 94 -0.54 8.65 -24.98
CA GLY A 94 -0.56 8.73 -26.44
C GLY A 94 -1.64 7.88 -27.11
N ALA A 95 -2.55 7.28 -26.35
CA ALA A 95 -3.74 6.62 -26.86
C ALA A 95 -5.00 7.41 -26.48
N ASP A 96 -5.99 7.41 -27.38
CA ASP A 96 -7.30 8.01 -27.12
C ASP A 96 -8.27 7.04 -26.44
N ASP A 97 -8.01 5.73 -26.55
CA ASP A 97 -8.85 4.69 -25.97
C ASP A 97 -8.75 4.67 -24.44
N VAL A 98 -9.93 4.53 -23.81
CA VAL A 98 -10.09 4.42 -22.36
C VAL A 98 -10.59 3.03 -21.98
N GLU A 99 -9.85 2.38 -21.09
CA GLU A 99 -10.16 1.05 -20.58
C GLU A 99 -10.91 1.17 -19.26
N ILE A 100 -12.09 0.53 -19.16
CA ILE A 100 -12.83 0.42 -17.89
C ILE A 100 -12.21 -0.71 -17.09
N LEU A 101 -11.78 -0.41 -15.85
CA LEU A 101 -11.27 -1.43 -14.94
C LEU A 101 -12.40 -1.90 -14.01
N SER A 102 -12.38 -3.18 -13.66
CA SER A 102 -13.39 -3.79 -12.82
C SER A 102 -13.43 -3.23 -11.39
N THR A 103 -12.29 -2.79 -10.84
CA THR A 103 -12.20 -2.13 -9.53
C THR A 103 -10.96 -1.22 -9.44
N VAL A 104 -11.01 -0.24 -8.54
CA VAL A 104 -9.85 0.49 -8.02
C VAL A 104 -9.48 -0.18 -6.70
N ALA A 105 -8.36 -0.89 -6.65
CA ALA A 105 -7.93 -1.55 -5.42
C ALA A 105 -6.97 -0.66 -4.60
N GLY A 106 -7.01 -0.83 -3.29
CA GLY A 106 -5.99 -0.31 -2.37
C GLY A 106 -6.17 1.15 -1.99
N THR A 107 -5.04 1.84 -1.81
CA THR A 107 -4.96 3.13 -1.10
C THR A 107 -5.69 4.29 -1.79
N LEU A 108 -5.88 4.20 -3.12
CA LEU A 108 -6.60 5.23 -3.89
C LEU A 108 -8.08 5.26 -3.52
N LEU A 109 -8.72 4.08 -3.56
CA LEU A 109 -10.12 3.92 -3.18
C LEU A 109 -10.35 4.32 -1.72
N ASP A 110 -9.45 3.89 -0.83
CA ASP A 110 -9.49 4.24 0.57
C ASP A 110 -9.47 5.76 0.77
N GLY A 111 -8.66 6.49 -0.01
CA GLY A 111 -8.60 7.95 0.07
C GLY A 111 -9.93 8.61 -0.26
N GLY A 112 -10.62 8.15 -1.30
CA GLY A 112 -11.96 8.61 -1.67
C GLY A 112 -13.02 8.31 -0.59
N LEU A 113 -13.02 7.08 -0.07
CA LEU A 113 -13.93 6.66 0.99
C LEU A 113 -13.73 7.52 2.25
N ARG A 114 -12.47 7.70 2.69
CA ARG A 114 -12.13 8.52 3.85
C ARG A 114 -12.52 9.99 3.66
N ALA A 115 -12.30 10.54 2.47
CA ALA A 115 -12.72 11.91 2.16
C ALA A 115 -14.24 12.07 2.23
N LEU A 116 -15.01 11.07 1.78
CA LEU A 116 -16.46 11.04 1.95
C LEU A 116 -16.91 10.67 3.39
N GLY A 117 -15.99 10.48 4.34
CA GLY A 117 -16.34 10.10 5.71
C GLY A 117 -16.88 8.67 5.84
N ARG A 118 -16.61 7.80 4.87
CA ARG A 118 -16.98 6.39 4.90
C ARG A 118 -15.92 5.55 5.62
N PRO A 119 -16.32 4.46 6.29
CA PRO A 119 -15.36 3.45 6.73
C PRO A 119 -14.77 2.75 5.51
N THR A 120 -13.48 2.42 5.59
CA THR A 120 -12.84 1.56 4.59
C THR A 120 -12.98 0.09 4.97
N PRO A 121 -12.88 -0.85 4.01
CA PRO A 121 -12.92 -2.28 4.32
C PRO A 121 -11.85 -2.67 5.34
N PRO A 122 -12.09 -3.67 6.21
CA PRO A 122 -11.04 -4.20 7.08
C PRO A 122 -9.89 -4.79 6.25
N CYS A 123 -8.67 -4.76 6.79
CA CYS A 123 -7.53 -5.42 6.16
C CYS A 123 -7.45 -6.87 6.64
N ALA A 124 -7.49 -7.82 5.71
CA ALA A 124 -7.39 -9.25 6.03
C ALA A 124 -5.99 -9.66 6.50
N SER A 125 -4.96 -8.88 6.16
CA SER A 125 -3.58 -9.15 6.55
C SER A 125 -3.35 -8.79 8.03
N PRO A 126 -2.68 -9.62 8.82
CA PRO A 126 -2.36 -9.29 10.21
C PRO A 126 -1.25 -8.23 10.30
N ALA A 127 -1.23 -7.48 11.41
CA ALA A 127 -0.27 -6.39 11.66
C ALA A 127 1.20 -6.84 11.61
N VAL A 128 1.49 -8.10 11.95
CA VAL A 128 2.83 -8.69 11.91
C VAL A 128 3.44 -8.72 10.50
N TRP A 129 2.61 -8.61 9.45
CA TRP A 129 3.11 -8.48 8.08
C TRP A 129 3.90 -7.19 7.84
N PHE A 130 3.71 -6.16 8.68
CA PHE A 130 4.50 -4.94 8.59
C PHE A 130 6.01 -5.19 8.85
N PRO A 131 6.43 -5.66 10.05
CA PRO A 131 7.84 -5.96 10.28
C PRO A 131 8.39 -7.05 9.35
N ASP A 132 7.58 -8.05 8.97
CA ASP A 132 7.99 -9.09 8.01
C ASP A 132 8.27 -8.51 6.62
N GLY A 133 7.38 -7.67 6.09
CA GLY A 133 7.56 -7.03 4.79
C GLY A 133 8.75 -6.07 4.75
N VAL A 134 8.99 -5.31 5.83
CA VAL A 134 10.18 -4.45 5.96
C VAL A 134 11.46 -5.30 5.98
N PHE A 135 11.46 -6.39 6.75
CA PHE A 135 12.59 -7.31 6.81
C PHE A 135 12.92 -7.89 5.42
N LEU A 136 11.93 -8.46 4.75
CA LEU A 136 12.09 -9.06 3.42
C LEU A 136 12.53 -8.04 2.38
N GLN A 137 12.00 -6.81 2.42
CA GLN A 137 12.44 -5.72 1.56
C GLN A 137 13.93 -5.40 1.75
N ARG A 138 14.42 -5.37 3.00
CA ARG A 138 15.84 -5.14 3.32
C ARG A 138 16.72 -6.27 2.78
N VAL A 139 16.29 -7.53 2.95
CA VAL A 139 17.01 -8.71 2.43
C VAL A 139 17.08 -8.68 0.90
N SER A 140 15.95 -8.43 0.23
CA SER A 140 15.89 -8.34 -1.23
C SER A 140 16.78 -7.23 -1.79
N ARG A 141 16.87 -6.08 -1.11
CA ARG A 141 17.80 -5.00 -1.50
C ARG A 141 19.26 -5.43 -1.42
N LEU A 142 19.65 -6.17 -0.39
CA LEU A 142 21.03 -6.69 -0.28
C LEU A 142 21.38 -7.67 -1.40
N LEU A 143 20.42 -8.51 -1.81
CA LEU A 143 20.61 -9.38 -2.98
C LEU A 143 20.73 -8.58 -4.29
N GLY A 144 19.87 -7.57 -4.47
CA GLY A 144 19.88 -6.72 -5.67
C GLY A 144 21.14 -5.87 -5.82
N GLN A 145 21.69 -5.36 -4.71
CA GLN A 145 22.93 -4.58 -4.70
C GLN A 145 24.19 -5.42 -5.06
N GLY A 146 24.13 -6.75 -4.96
CA GLY A 146 25.22 -7.67 -5.30
C GLY A 146 25.39 -7.97 -6.80
N ALA A 147 24.55 -7.42 -7.67
CA ALA A 147 24.55 -7.72 -9.10
C ALA A 147 25.63 -6.97 -9.92
N GLY A 148 26.32 -5.97 -9.34
CA GLY A 148 27.16 -5.02 -10.08
C GLY A 148 28.68 -5.06 -9.86
N SER A 149 29.26 -5.88 -8.96
CA SER A 149 30.73 -5.94 -8.83
C SER A 149 31.24 -7.32 -8.39
N CYS A 150 32.49 -7.62 -8.77
CA CYS A 150 33.16 -8.93 -8.78
C CYS A 150 33.35 -9.65 -7.43
N THR A 151 32.55 -9.37 -6.40
CA THR A 151 32.49 -10.18 -5.17
C THR A 151 31.05 -10.26 -4.68
N ARG A 152 30.29 -11.25 -5.15
CA ARG A 152 29.00 -11.62 -4.53
C ARG A 152 29.28 -12.19 -3.14
N ARG A 153 29.30 -11.32 -2.12
CA ARG A 153 29.34 -11.77 -0.73
C ARG A 153 28.09 -12.64 -0.50
N ARG A 154 28.28 -13.93 -0.21
CA ARG A 154 27.17 -14.80 0.18
C ARG A 154 26.48 -14.21 1.40
N LEU A 155 25.17 -14.04 1.32
CA LEU A 155 24.38 -13.63 2.47
C LEU A 155 24.34 -14.79 3.47
N THR A 156 24.62 -14.49 4.73
CA THR A 156 24.48 -15.46 5.82
C THR A 156 23.29 -15.09 6.68
N TRP A 157 22.73 -16.09 7.38
CA TRP A 157 21.67 -15.85 8.37
C TRP A 157 22.06 -14.79 9.39
N ASP A 158 23.29 -14.83 9.93
CA ASP A 158 23.79 -13.85 10.89
C ASP A 158 23.86 -12.42 10.36
N SER A 159 24.08 -12.25 9.05
CA SER A 159 24.08 -10.93 8.42
C SER A 159 22.64 -10.43 8.23
N VAL A 160 21.75 -11.32 7.82
CA VAL A 160 20.35 -11.01 7.53
C VAL A 160 19.56 -10.77 8.82
N SER A 161 19.71 -11.58 9.87
CA SER A 161 18.93 -11.49 11.11
C SER A 161 19.08 -10.15 11.85
N ARG A 162 20.21 -9.45 11.64
CA ARG A 162 20.44 -8.07 12.13
C ARG A 162 19.48 -7.04 11.52
N LEU A 163 18.93 -7.32 10.35
CA LEU A 163 18.03 -6.42 9.62
C LEU A 163 16.58 -6.52 10.09
N TYR A 164 16.27 -7.49 10.96
CA TYR A 164 14.89 -7.68 11.45
C TYR A 164 14.45 -6.45 12.25
N PRO A 165 13.32 -5.80 11.90
CA PRO A 165 12.93 -4.52 12.51
C PRO A 165 12.75 -4.56 14.03
N LEU A 166 12.40 -5.72 14.60
CA LEU A 166 12.21 -5.88 16.04
C LEU A 166 13.51 -6.23 16.78
N ASN A 167 14.65 -6.33 16.07
CA ASN A 167 15.96 -6.55 16.68
C ASN A 167 16.56 -5.22 17.17
N ALA A 168 16.22 -4.82 18.39
CA ALA A 168 16.78 -3.62 19.01
C ALA A 168 18.30 -3.69 19.29
N SER A 169 18.87 -4.90 19.38
CA SER A 169 20.26 -5.10 19.80
C SER A 169 21.29 -4.93 18.68
N GLY A 170 20.87 -5.06 17.41
CA GLY A 170 21.76 -5.11 16.24
C GLY A 170 22.71 -6.31 16.20
N LYS A 171 22.63 -7.23 17.17
CA LYS A 171 23.41 -8.48 17.22
C LYS A 171 22.73 -9.56 16.37
N PRO A 172 23.48 -10.56 15.85
CA PRO A 172 22.86 -11.72 15.21
C PRO A 172 21.86 -12.38 16.13
N LEU A 173 20.70 -12.75 15.59
CA LEU A 173 19.67 -13.52 16.28
C LEU A 173 19.55 -14.88 15.61
N SER A 174 19.21 -15.93 16.37
CA SER A 174 18.78 -17.19 15.77
C SER A 174 17.41 -17.05 15.12
N ALA A 175 17.09 -17.91 14.15
CA ALA A 175 15.78 -17.91 13.50
C ALA A 175 14.63 -18.11 14.49
N CYS A 176 14.83 -18.97 15.50
CA CYS A 176 13.85 -19.16 16.58
C CYS A 176 13.63 -17.86 17.36
N VAL A 177 14.67 -17.09 17.70
CA VAL A 177 14.50 -15.82 18.43
C VAL A 177 13.71 -14.81 17.58
N VAL A 178 13.98 -14.74 16.26
CA VAL A 178 13.17 -13.90 15.35
C VAL A 178 11.71 -14.33 15.35
N ARG A 179 11.43 -15.63 15.32
CA ARG A 179 10.07 -16.18 15.40
C ARG A 179 9.36 -15.79 16.71
N HIS A 180 10.05 -15.83 17.83
CA HIS A 180 9.47 -15.41 19.11
C HIS A 180 9.16 -13.91 19.12
N LEU A 181 10.09 -13.06 18.66
CA LEU A 181 9.83 -11.62 18.52
C LEU A 181 8.62 -11.33 17.62
N ARG A 182 8.51 -12.08 16.52
CA ARG A 182 7.39 -12.01 15.59
C ARG A 182 6.07 -12.39 16.26
N GLN A 183 6.05 -13.48 17.01
CA GLN A 183 4.86 -13.95 17.73
C GLN A 183 4.45 -12.95 18.83
N ASP A 184 5.40 -12.50 19.65
CA ASP A 184 5.16 -11.49 20.69
C ASP A 184 4.58 -10.20 20.08
N PHE A 185 5.09 -9.77 18.92
CA PHE A 185 4.54 -8.62 18.21
C PHE A 185 3.12 -8.88 17.74
N HIS A 186 2.85 -10.04 17.14
CA HIS A 186 1.53 -10.41 16.65
C HIS A 186 0.47 -10.43 17.77
N GLU A 187 0.83 -10.96 18.93
CA GLU A 187 -0.06 -11.06 20.09
C GLU A 187 -0.36 -9.70 20.74
N ARG A 188 0.58 -8.75 20.66
CA ARG A 188 0.47 -7.43 21.33
C ARG A 188 -0.03 -6.31 20.43
N ASN A 189 0.06 -6.46 19.10
CA ASN A 189 -0.18 -5.37 18.17
C ASN A 189 -1.29 -5.70 17.17
N THR A 190 -2.24 -4.76 17.08
CA THR A 190 -3.24 -4.67 16.01
C THR A 190 -2.92 -3.50 15.09
N TRP A 191 -3.55 -3.44 13.92
CA TRP A 191 -3.47 -2.25 13.06
C TRP A 191 -3.92 -0.98 13.76
N SER A 192 -4.92 -1.09 14.65
CA SER A 192 -5.37 0.02 15.48
C SER A 192 -4.25 0.52 16.40
N SER A 193 -3.61 -0.38 17.14
CA SER A 193 -2.50 -0.02 18.05
C SER A 193 -1.33 0.62 17.30
N LEU A 194 -0.98 0.10 16.11
CA LEU A 194 0.08 0.67 15.29
C LEU A 194 -0.29 2.06 14.80
N ARG A 195 -1.52 2.26 14.33
CA ARG A 195 -2.01 3.56 13.90
C ARG A 195 -2.00 4.58 15.02
N CYS A 196 -2.53 4.23 16.19
CA CYS A 196 -2.51 5.09 17.38
C CYS A 196 -1.07 5.45 17.78
N GLY A 197 -0.16 4.47 17.76
CA GLY A 197 1.26 4.71 18.02
C GLY A 197 1.92 5.68 17.03
N VAL A 198 1.45 5.78 15.78
CA VAL A 198 1.92 6.82 14.84
C VAL A 198 1.27 8.18 15.15
N VAL A 199 -0.02 8.20 15.49
CA VAL A 199 -0.76 9.43 15.82
C VAL A 199 -0.19 10.13 17.04
N GLU A 200 0.27 9.36 18.02
CA GLU A 200 0.85 9.87 19.27
C GLU A 200 2.27 10.43 19.11
N GLN A 201 2.91 10.25 17.94
CA GLN A 201 4.23 10.81 17.71
C GLN A 201 4.16 12.33 17.54
N PRO A 202 5.21 13.06 17.97
CA PRO A 202 5.33 14.49 17.68
C PRO A 202 5.23 14.77 16.17
N VAL A 203 4.67 15.92 15.79
CA VAL A 203 4.56 16.34 14.38
C VAL A 203 5.94 16.42 13.69
N SER A 204 7.00 16.66 14.46
CA SER A 204 8.39 16.70 14.00
C SER A 204 9.05 15.32 13.91
N ALA A 205 8.37 14.23 14.29
CA ALA A 205 8.92 12.90 14.19
C ALA A 205 9.18 12.53 12.72
N PRO A 206 10.31 11.86 12.43
CA PRO A 206 10.59 11.42 11.07
C PRO A 206 9.50 10.46 10.59
N ALA A 207 9.12 10.57 9.32
CA ALA A 207 8.09 9.71 8.74
C ALA A 207 8.55 8.24 8.79
N ILE A 208 7.75 7.37 9.42
CA ILE A 208 8.03 5.93 9.55
C ILE A 208 8.10 5.26 8.16
N LEU A 209 7.24 5.72 7.26
CA LEU A 209 7.21 5.38 5.84
C LEU A 209 7.04 6.65 5.03
N PRO A 210 7.49 6.71 3.76
CA PRO A 210 7.29 7.87 2.91
C PRO A 210 5.82 8.30 2.86
N GLY A 211 5.57 9.55 3.28
CA GLY A 211 4.24 10.16 3.32
C GLY A 211 3.33 9.74 4.48
N LEU A 212 3.80 8.94 5.44
CA LEU A 212 3.05 8.60 6.65
C LEU A 212 3.46 9.49 7.82
N THR A 213 2.71 10.58 8.02
CA THR A 213 2.86 11.50 9.16
C THR A 213 1.77 11.25 10.22
N PRO A 214 1.90 11.78 11.45
CA PRO A 214 0.84 11.67 12.47
C PRO A 214 -0.51 12.21 11.99
N ALA A 215 -0.52 13.32 11.22
CA ALA A 215 -1.73 13.89 10.65
C ALA A 215 -2.39 12.98 9.59
N VAL A 216 -1.58 12.30 8.77
CA VAL A 216 -2.11 11.31 7.82
C VAL A 216 -2.65 10.09 8.57
N ALA A 217 -1.92 9.59 9.57
CA ALA A 217 -2.36 8.44 10.37
C ALA A 217 -3.64 8.71 11.17
N SER A 218 -3.87 9.94 11.64
CA SER A 218 -5.09 10.32 12.35
C SER A 218 -6.29 10.48 11.41
N TRP A 219 -6.04 10.83 10.15
CA TRP A 219 -7.06 10.91 9.13
C TRP A 219 -7.51 9.52 8.63
N LEU A 220 -6.57 8.58 8.51
CA LEU A 220 -6.84 7.19 8.14
C LEU A 220 -7.62 6.44 9.23
N ASP A 221 -8.44 5.47 8.82
CA ASP A 221 -8.95 4.44 9.72
C ASP A 221 -8.03 3.20 9.70
N ASP A 222 -8.32 2.19 10.53
CA ASP A 222 -7.43 1.03 10.67
C ASP A 222 -7.26 0.24 9.36
N GLY A 223 -8.32 0.10 8.56
CA GLY A 223 -8.29 -0.63 7.29
C GLY A 223 -7.43 0.07 6.23
N SER A 224 -7.63 1.38 6.07
CA SER A 224 -6.87 2.20 5.11
C SER A 224 -5.43 2.40 5.56
N PHE A 225 -5.18 2.54 6.86
CA PHE A 225 -3.83 2.58 7.43
C PHE A 225 -3.06 1.29 7.14
N ALA A 226 -3.66 0.13 7.38
CA ALA A 226 -3.04 -1.16 7.11
C ALA A 226 -2.65 -1.29 5.63
N ARG A 227 -3.59 -1.03 4.70
CA ARG A 227 -3.32 -1.11 3.26
C ARG A 227 -2.29 -0.07 2.79
N TRP A 228 -2.28 1.12 3.40
CA TRP A 228 -1.27 2.16 3.15
C TRP A 228 0.13 1.70 3.53
N VAL A 229 0.28 1.11 4.72
CA VAL A 229 1.55 0.56 5.19
C VAL A 229 2.00 -0.60 4.29
N LEU A 230 1.11 -1.56 4.02
CA LEU A 230 1.43 -2.74 3.22
C LEU A 230 1.79 -2.41 1.76
N SER A 231 1.22 -1.34 1.18
CA SER A 231 1.54 -0.91 -0.19
C SER A 231 2.97 -0.39 -0.39
N ARG A 232 3.69 -0.07 0.70
CA ARG A 232 5.03 0.55 0.67
C ARG A 232 6.16 -0.42 1.03
N ILE A 233 5.79 -1.62 1.44
CA ILE A 233 6.72 -2.68 1.84
C ILE A 233 6.55 -3.86 0.90
N SER A 234 7.49 -4.80 0.96
CA SER A 234 7.40 -6.03 0.18
C SER A 234 6.22 -6.89 0.65
N GLU A 235 5.45 -7.43 -0.30
CA GLU A 235 4.41 -8.42 0.00
C GLU A 235 5.07 -9.68 0.57
N ALA A 236 4.87 -9.92 1.87
CA ALA A 236 5.67 -10.88 2.61
C ALA A 236 5.61 -12.33 2.05
N PRO A 237 4.43 -12.93 1.78
CA PRO A 237 4.37 -14.28 1.22
C PRO A 237 5.13 -14.42 -0.10
N ARG A 238 4.84 -13.55 -1.08
CA ARG A 238 5.46 -13.61 -2.41
C ARG A 238 6.96 -13.34 -2.37
N THR A 239 7.39 -12.40 -1.53
CA THR A 239 8.81 -12.04 -1.43
C THR A 239 9.60 -13.16 -0.75
N LEU A 240 9.02 -13.83 0.25
CA LEU A 240 9.63 -14.98 0.90
C LEU A 240 9.81 -16.14 -0.09
N GLU A 241 8.79 -16.45 -0.90
CA GLU A 241 8.88 -17.47 -1.95
C GLU A 241 9.98 -17.14 -2.96
N TRP A 242 9.98 -15.91 -3.49
CA TRP A 242 11.02 -15.44 -4.42
C TRP A 242 12.44 -15.51 -3.83
N LEU A 243 12.60 -15.21 -2.53
CA LEU A 243 13.88 -15.29 -1.82
C LEU A 243 14.36 -16.74 -1.68
N ARG A 244 13.47 -17.67 -1.33
CA ARG A 244 13.81 -19.09 -1.14
C ARG A 244 14.41 -19.71 -2.40
N GLU A 245 14.00 -19.26 -3.58
CA GLU A 245 14.55 -19.72 -4.87
C GLU A 245 15.95 -19.16 -5.19
N ARG A 246 16.44 -18.15 -4.46
CA ARG A 246 17.60 -17.33 -4.84
C ARG A 246 18.71 -17.29 -3.80
N VAL A 247 18.49 -17.87 -2.64
CA VAL A 247 19.48 -17.96 -1.55
C VAL A 247 19.88 -19.42 -1.32
N ASP A 248 20.97 -19.64 -0.59
CA ASP A 248 21.35 -21.00 -0.20
C ASP A 248 20.35 -21.62 0.80
N ASP A 249 20.34 -22.95 0.87
CA ASP A 249 19.39 -23.72 1.69
C ASP A 249 19.45 -23.34 3.17
N CYS A 250 20.62 -22.98 3.70
CA CYS A 250 20.76 -22.58 5.09
C CYS A 250 20.01 -21.27 5.37
N LEU A 251 20.18 -20.27 4.50
CA LEU A 251 19.46 -19.00 4.60
C LEU A 251 17.96 -19.17 4.33
N ALA A 252 17.58 -19.98 3.33
CA ALA A 252 16.19 -20.28 3.04
C ALA A 252 15.49 -20.93 4.24
N ASN A 253 16.13 -21.91 4.87
CA ASN A 253 15.61 -22.57 6.06
C ASN A 253 15.50 -21.59 7.25
N GLY A 254 16.51 -20.74 7.46
CA GLY A 254 16.46 -19.71 8.49
C GLY A 254 15.27 -18.75 8.31
N LEU A 255 15.01 -18.30 7.08
CA LEU A 255 13.85 -17.46 6.75
C LEU A 255 12.53 -18.18 7.01
N SER A 256 12.41 -19.45 6.62
CA SER A 256 11.22 -20.28 6.88
C SER A 256 10.97 -20.47 8.38
N VAL A 257 12.00 -20.74 9.18
CA VAL A 257 11.86 -20.89 10.63
C VAL A 257 11.45 -19.56 11.28
N ALA A 258 12.08 -18.46 10.88
CA ALA A 258 11.89 -17.15 11.48
C ALA A 258 10.51 -16.54 11.19
N LEU A 259 10.03 -16.67 9.96
CA LEU A 259 8.75 -16.08 9.53
C LEU A 259 7.59 -17.07 9.65
N GLY A 260 7.88 -18.37 9.79
CA GLY A 260 6.89 -19.43 9.86
C GLY A 260 6.06 -19.53 8.58
N ASP A 261 4.85 -20.06 8.70
CA ASP A 261 3.88 -20.03 7.63
C ASP A 261 3.34 -18.61 7.48
N VAL A 262 3.95 -17.82 6.60
CA VAL A 262 3.34 -16.57 6.11
C VAL A 262 2.21 -16.95 5.16
N ILE A 263 1.13 -17.53 5.69
CA ILE A 263 -0.03 -17.93 4.90
C ILE A 263 -0.75 -16.65 4.48
N GLY A 264 -0.75 -16.36 3.17
CA GLY A 264 -1.60 -15.30 2.63
C GLY A 264 -3.08 -15.63 2.84
N PRO A 265 -4.01 -14.66 2.72
CA PRO A 265 -5.45 -14.92 2.84
C PRO A 265 -5.99 -15.99 1.84
N ALA A 266 -5.19 -16.42 0.86
CA ALA A 266 -5.51 -17.51 -0.07
C ALA A 266 -5.27 -18.93 0.48
N GLY A 267 -4.68 -19.10 1.67
CA GLY A 267 -4.42 -20.44 2.25
C GLY A 267 -5.45 -20.95 3.26
N ALA A 268 -6.47 -20.15 3.58
CA ALA A 268 -7.55 -20.53 4.51
C ALA A 268 -8.76 -21.19 3.81
N ALA A 269 -8.69 -21.37 2.49
CA ALA A 269 -9.70 -22.07 1.70
C ALA A 269 -9.02 -23.16 0.87
N ARG A 270 -8.71 -24.29 1.51
CA ARG A 270 -8.63 -25.60 0.87
C ARG A 270 -9.42 -26.58 1.72
#